data_AF-A0A660A4Y8-F1
#
_entry.id   AF-A0A660A4Y8-F1
#
_cell.length_a   1.000
_cell.length_b   1.000
_cell.length_c   1.000
_cell.angle_alpha   90.00
_cell.angle_beta   90.00
_cell.angle_gamma   90.00
#
_symmetry.space_group_name_H-M   'P 1'
#
loop_
_entity.id
_entity.type
_entity.pdbx_description
1 polymer ?
#
loop_
_entity_poly.entity_id
_entity_poly.type
_entity_poly.pdbx_seq_one_letter_code
_entity_poly.pdbx_strand_id
1 'polypeptide(L)'
;MRKLDLTGKTFNRLTVIKEVSNSKKGTYWLCHCSCGKFVEIKGTAIKSGTTKSCGCLALEIAQNLAKETEAAENAHDGYNQKRVDGIATFLINDKIQKNNKTGYKGVLQYRLADGSIRYQSYLTVGGKNYSKKGFNAPEEAYNYRLKLIEKYVPKEG
;
A
#
# COMPACT_ATOMS: atom_id res chain seq x y z
N MET A 1 6.46 -1.30 -51.92
CA MET A 1 6.43 -1.93 -50.58
C MET A 1 5.18 -2.81 -50.50
N ARG A 2 5.30 -4.10 -50.16
CA ARG A 2 4.16 -5.05 -50.11
C ARG A 2 3.13 -4.57 -49.08
N LYS A 3 1.85 -4.53 -49.45
CA LYS A 3 0.73 -4.25 -48.54
C LYS A 3 0.67 -5.39 -47.50
N LEU A 4 0.90 -5.06 -46.24
CA LEU A 4 0.86 -6.05 -45.16
C LEU A 4 -0.60 -6.25 -44.73
N ASP A 5 -1.13 -7.44 -45.00
CA ASP A 5 -2.45 -7.84 -44.51
C ASP A 5 -2.40 -8.22 -43.03
N LEU A 6 -3.26 -7.59 -42.24
CA LEU A 6 -3.38 -7.83 -40.80
C LEU A 6 -4.62 -8.67 -40.43
N THR A 7 -5.44 -9.05 -41.41
CA THR A 7 -6.69 -9.80 -41.19
C THR A 7 -6.45 -11.09 -40.38
N GLY A 8 -7.31 -11.33 -39.39
CA GLY A 8 -7.25 -12.49 -38.51
C GLY A 8 -6.17 -12.42 -37.41
N LYS A 9 -5.29 -11.40 -37.42
CA LYS A 9 -4.27 -11.25 -36.37
C LYS A 9 -4.86 -10.56 -35.15
N THR A 10 -4.43 -11.01 -33.97
CA THR A 10 -4.78 -10.40 -32.69
C THR A 10 -3.59 -9.65 -32.10
N PHE A 11 -3.82 -8.43 -31.65
CA PHE A 11 -2.85 -7.57 -31.00
C PHE A 11 -3.44 -7.07 -29.68
N ASN A 12 -2.84 -7.43 -28.55
CA ASN A 12 -3.41 -7.16 -27.24
C ASN A 12 -4.88 -7.65 -27.18
N ARG A 13 -5.85 -6.74 -27.02
CA ARG A 13 -7.28 -7.07 -26.97
C ARG A 13 -7.98 -6.96 -28.33
N LEU A 14 -7.27 -6.64 -29.41
CA LEU A 14 -7.85 -6.28 -30.70
C LEU A 14 -7.60 -7.37 -31.74
N THR A 15 -8.66 -7.99 -32.24
CA THR A 15 -8.62 -8.94 -33.36
C THR A 15 -9.00 -8.21 -34.64
N VAL A 16 -8.11 -8.21 -35.64
CA VAL A 16 -8.34 -7.53 -36.92
C VAL A 16 -9.31 -8.33 -37.79
N ILE A 17 -10.39 -7.68 -38.22
CA ILE A 17 -11.48 -8.29 -38.99
C ILE A 17 -11.35 -8.03 -40.48
N LYS A 18 -11.14 -6.76 -40.86
CA LYS A 18 -10.99 -6.36 -42.27
C LYS A 18 -10.33 -4.99 -42.40
N GLU A 19 -9.75 -4.74 -43.56
CA GLU A 19 -9.33 -3.39 -43.94
C GLU A 19 -10.56 -2.51 -44.22
N VAL A 20 -10.49 -1.25 -43.82
CA VAL A 20 -11.52 -0.25 -44.13
C VAL A 20 -10.91 0.92 -44.89
N SER A 21 -11.62 1.36 -45.93
CA SER A 21 -11.28 2.55 -46.70
C SER A 21 -11.62 3.78 -45.86
N ASN A 22 -10.60 4.53 -45.45
CA ASN A 22 -10.78 5.79 -44.75
C ASN A 22 -10.25 6.93 -45.64
N SER A 23 -10.93 8.07 -45.63
CA SER A 23 -10.54 9.27 -46.41
C SER A 23 -9.25 9.93 -45.89
N LYS A 24 -8.74 9.49 -44.74
CA LYS A 24 -7.49 9.97 -44.13
C LYS A 24 -6.27 9.19 -44.64
N LYS A 25 -5.12 9.86 -44.75
CA LYS A 25 -3.83 9.25 -45.16
C LYS A 25 -3.47 8.02 -44.27
N GLY A 26 -3.60 6.81 -44.84
CA GLY A 26 -3.12 5.55 -44.26
C GLY A 26 -4.14 4.40 -44.29
N THR A 27 -3.67 3.17 -44.04
CA THR A 27 -4.51 1.97 -43.95
C THR A 27 -5.16 1.84 -42.57
N TYR A 28 -6.48 1.74 -42.54
CA TYR A 28 -7.27 1.49 -41.33
C TYR A 28 -7.84 0.08 -41.34
N TRP A 29 -8.03 -0.46 -40.15
CA TRP A 29 -8.52 -1.80 -39.92
C TRP A 29 -9.67 -1.76 -38.93
N LEU A 30 -10.75 -2.45 -39.27
CA LEU A 30 -11.81 -2.76 -38.33
C LEU A 30 -11.31 -3.87 -37.40
N CYS A 31 -11.30 -3.61 -36.11
CA CYS A 31 -10.89 -4.56 -35.08
C CYS A 31 -12.06 -4.89 -34.16
N HIS A 32 -12.24 -6.16 -33.83
CA HIS A 32 -13.08 -6.61 -32.74
C HIS A 32 -12.26 -6.63 -31.45
N CYS A 33 -12.66 -5.87 -30.46
CA CYS A 33 -12.01 -5.89 -29.16
C CYS A 33 -12.58 -7.02 -28.30
N SER A 34 -11.78 -7.60 -27.41
CA SER A 34 -12.24 -8.59 -26.41
C SER A 34 -13.34 -8.06 -25.48
N CYS A 35 -13.53 -6.73 -25.43
CA CYS A 35 -14.63 -6.05 -24.73
C CYS A 35 -16.00 -6.19 -25.45
N GLY A 36 -16.03 -6.80 -26.64
CA GLY A 36 -17.21 -6.94 -27.50
C GLY A 36 -17.46 -5.75 -28.45
N LYS A 37 -16.68 -4.67 -28.35
CA LYS A 37 -16.83 -3.49 -29.23
C LYS A 37 -15.95 -3.60 -30.47
N PHE A 38 -16.46 -3.08 -31.59
CA PHE A 38 -15.68 -2.88 -32.80
C PHE A 38 -15.10 -1.46 -32.83
N VAL A 39 -13.87 -1.33 -33.33
CA VAL A 39 -13.16 -0.06 -33.43
C VAL A 39 -12.30 -0.02 -34.68
N GLU A 40 -12.27 1.12 -35.36
CA GLU A 40 -11.40 1.35 -36.51
C GLU A 40 -10.06 1.93 -36.07
N ILE A 41 -8.96 1.24 -36.38
CA ILE A 41 -7.63 1.63 -35.91
C ILE A 41 -6.67 1.66 -37.08
N LYS A 42 -5.79 2.67 -37.09
CA LYS A 42 -4.71 2.79 -38.07
C LYS A 42 -3.74 1.61 -37.91
N GLY A 43 -3.39 0.94 -39.01
CA GLY A 43 -2.53 -0.26 -38.97
C GLY A 43 -1.16 -0.04 -38.31
N THR A 44 -0.63 1.18 -38.33
CA THR A 44 0.61 1.53 -37.61
C THR A 44 0.43 1.53 -36.09
N ALA A 45 -0.71 1.99 -35.57
CA ALA A 45 -1.00 2.05 -34.13
C ALA A 45 -1.26 0.66 -33.53
N ILE A 46 -1.83 -0.25 -34.33
CA ILE A 46 -1.98 -1.67 -33.96
C ILE A 46 -0.60 -2.32 -33.82
N LYS A 47 0.26 -2.18 -34.84
CA LYS A 47 1.60 -2.80 -34.88
C LYS A 47 2.57 -2.28 -33.82
N SER A 48 2.55 -0.97 -33.59
CA SER A 48 3.39 -0.33 -32.56
C SER A 48 2.88 -0.55 -31.14
N GLY A 49 1.67 -1.11 -30.97
CA GLY A 49 1.07 -1.33 -29.65
C GLY A 49 0.59 -0.06 -28.97
N THR A 50 0.50 1.07 -29.67
CA THR A 50 -0.07 2.32 -29.14
C THR A 50 -1.56 2.15 -28.83
N THR A 51 -2.30 1.42 -29.67
CA THR A 51 -3.70 1.07 -29.39
C THR A 51 -3.80 -0.39 -28.99
N LYS A 52 -4.13 -0.63 -27.71
CA LYS A 52 -4.18 -1.98 -27.12
C LYS A 52 -5.61 -2.52 -26.95
N SER A 53 -6.62 -1.65 -27.03
CA SER A 53 -8.03 -2.00 -26.85
C SER A 53 -8.97 -0.96 -27.47
N CYS A 54 -10.28 -1.22 -27.37
CA CYS A 54 -11.38 -0.29 -27.67
C CYS A 54 -11.42 0.97 -26.75
N GLY A 55 -10.48 1.10 -25.81
CA GLY A 55 -10.51 2.07 -24.70
C GLY A 55 -10.89 1.45 -23.35
N CYS A 56 -11.48 0.25 -23.35
CA CYS A 56 -11.86 -0.47 -22.13
C CYS A 56 -10.69 -0.72 -21.18
N LEU A 57 -9.49 -1.00 -21.72
CA LEU A 57 -8.32 -1.28 -20.91
C LEU A 57 -7.97 -0.10 -20.00
N ALA A 58 -8.06 1.13 -20.50
CA ALA A 58 -7.79 2.32 -19.70
C ALA A 58 -8.85 2.53 -18.62
N LEU A 59 -10.12 2.28 -18.94
CA LEU A 59 -11.22 2.37 -17.98
C LEU A 59 -11.08 1.34 -16.85
N GLU A 60 -10.75 0.09 -17.18
CA GLU A 60 -10.52 -0.97 -16.18
C GLU A 60 -9.34 -0.62 -15.26
N ILE A 61 -8.23 -0.12 -15.81
CA ILE A 61 -7.08 0.31 -15.02
C ILE A 61 -7.48 1.45 -14.07
N ALA A 62 -8.20 2.47 -14.56
CA ALA A 62 -8.66 3.59 -13.74
C ALA A 62 -9.61 3.13 -12.62
N GLN A 63 -10.54 2.22 -12.91
CA GLN A 63 -11.45 1.66 -11.91
C GLN A 63 -10.73 0.82 -10.86
N ASN A 64 -9.74 0.02 -11.25
CA ASN A 64 -8.95 -0.77 -10.31
C ASN A 64 -8.11 0.14 -9.40
N LEU A 65 -7.48 1.17 -9.96
CA LEU A 65 -6.73 2.15 -9.17
C LEU A 65 -7.64 2.90 -8.19
N ALA A 66 -8.86 3.29 -8.62
CA ALA A 66 -9.84 3.90 -7.74
C ALA A 66 -10.23 2.99 -6.57
N LYS A 67 -10.45 1.69 -6.83
CA LYS A 67 -10.74 0.71 -5.77
C LYS A 67 -9.57 0.51 -4.82
N GLU A 68 -8.34 0.46 -5.34
CA GLU A 68 -7.13 0.32 -4.53
C GLU A 68 -6.90 1.54 -3.64
N THR A 69 -7.10 2.74 -4.18
CA THR A 69 -6.99 4.00 -3.42
C THR A 69 -8.10 4.13 -2.39
N GLU A 70 -9.36 3.87 -2.75
CA GLU A 70 -10.50 3.84 -1.82
C GLU A 70 -10.30 2.80 -0.71
N ALA A 71 -9.80 1.60 -1.01
CA ALA A 71 -9.49 0.61 0.00
C ALA A 71 -8.37 1.06 0.96
N ALA A 72 -7.34 1.73 0.45
CA ALA A 72 -6.26 2.30 1.25
C ALA A 72 -6.73 3.47 2.13
N GLU A 73 -7.57 4.36 1.60
CA GLU A 73 -8.20 5.47 2.32
C GLU A 73 -9.13 4.94 3.43
N ASN A 74 -10.01 4.00 3.13
CA ASN A 74 -10.91 3.38 4.10
C ASN A 74 -10.14 2.65 5.22
N ALA A 75 -9.02 1.99 4.90
CA ALA A 75 -8.16 1.38 5.91
C ALA A 75 -7.51 2.42 6.83
N HIS A 76 -7.17 3.61 6.30
CA HIS A 76 -6.66 4.73 7.09
C HIS A 76 -7.75 5.33 8.00
N ASP A 77 -8.96 5.51 7.48
CA ASP A 77 -10.09 6.07 8.21
C ASP A 77 -10.54 5.18 9.37
N GLY A 78 -10.63 3.86 9.15
CA GLY A 78 -10.96 2.92 10.22
C GLY A 78 -9.93 2.87 11.36
N TYR A 79 -8.68 3.22 11.08
CA TYR A 79 -7.61 3.35 12.09
C TYR A 79 -7.69 4.70 12.83
N ASN A 80 -7.95 5.79 12.10
CA ASN A 80 -8.01 7.13 12.67
C ASN A 80 -9.23 7.34 13.57
N GLN A 81 -10.38 6.74 13.23
CA GLN A 81 -11.61 6.81 14.04
C GLN A 81 -11.43 6.24 15.47
N LYS A 82 -10.44 5.36 15.69
CA LYS A 82 -10.17 4.72 16.98
C LYS A 82 -9.17 5.49 17.84
N ARG A 83 -8.71 6.66 17.39
CA ARG A 83 -7.76 7.48 18.14
C ARG A 83 -8.49 8.28 19.21
N VAL A 84 -7.89 8.39 20.38
CA VAL A 84 -8.33 9.27 21.46
C VAL A 84 -7.34 10.42 21.53
N ASP A 85 -7.81 11.67 21.42
CA ASP A 85 -6.97 12.87 21.35
C ASP A 85 -5.83 12.78 20.32
N GLY A 86 -6.13 12.19 19.16
CA GLY A 86 -5.13 11.96 18.10
C GLY A 86 -4.08 10.91 18.45
N ILE A 87 -4.21 10.18 19.56
CA ILE A 87 -3.31 9.10 19.98
C ILE A 87 -3.97 7.75 19.70
N ALA A 88 -3.24 6.84 19.06
CA ALA A 88 -3.69 5.46 18.84
C ALA A 88 -3.53 4.62 20.12
N THR A 89 -4.37 4.89 21.12
CA THR A 89 -4.37 4.26 22.46
C THR A 89 -4.42 2.73 22.37
N PHE A 90 -5.20 2.18 21.44
CA PHE A 90 -5.33 0.75 21.17
C PHE A 90 -4.01 0.04 20.78
N LEU A 91 -3.00 0.76 20.29
CA LEU A 91 -1.67 0.20 20.03
C LEU A 91 -0.76 0.16 21.27
N ILE A 92 -1.12 0.92 22.30
CA ILE A 92 -0.41 0.97 23.59
C ILE A 92 -0.92 -0.16 24.50
N ASN A 93 -0.79 -1.39 23.99
CA ASN A 93 -1.06 -2.65 24.70
C ASN A 93 0.24 -3.34 25.13
N ASP A 94 0.16 -4.54 25.72
CA ASP A 94 1.31 -5.35 26.14
C ASP A 94 1.62 -6.54 25.21
N LYS A 95 1.11 -6.53 23.98
CA LYS A 95 1.44 -7.55 22.97
C LYS A 95 2.95 -7.53 22.69
N ILE A 96 3.59 -8.67 22.97
CA ILE A 96 5.05 -8.85 22.87
C ILE A 96 5.44 -9.23 21.43
N GLN A 97 6.57 -8.69 20.96
CA GLN A 97 7.16 -9.06 19.66
C GLN A 97 8.05 -10.29 19.80
N LYS A 98 8.15 -11.12 18.74
CA LYS A 98 8.92 -12.38 18.74
C LYS A 98 10.39 -12.23 19.16
N ASN A 99 10.99 -11.07 18.90
CA ASN A 99 12.38 -10.76 19.22
C ASN A 99 12.56 -10.04 20.57
N ASN A 100 11.52 -9.95 21.40
CA ASN A 100 11.62 -9.39 22.74
C ASN A 100 12.41 -10.33 23.66
N LYS A 101 13.44 -9.80 24.31
CA LYS A 101 14.36 -10.56 25.18
C LYS A 101 14.11 -10.37 26.67
N THR A 102 13.18 -9.48 27.04
CA THR A 102 12.98 -9.05 28.43
C THR A 102 11.69 -9.61 29.04
N GLY A 103 10.76 -10.09 28.20
CA GLY A 103 9.41 -10.47 28.62
C GLY A 103 8.46 -9.28 28.75
N TYR A 104 8.93 -8.04 28.53
CA TYR A 104 8.15 -6.83 28.74
C TYR A 104 8.23 -5.91 27.51
N LYS A 105 7.06 -5.51 26.98
CA LYS A 105 7.00 -4.51 25.90
C LYS A 105 7.51 -3.17 26.42
N GLY A 106 8.30 -2.48 25.60
CA GLY A 106 8.88 -1.19 26.00
C GLY A 106 10.05 -1.30 26.98
N VAL A 107 10.63 -2.49 27.17
CA VAL A 107 11.80 -2.70 28.02
C VAL A 107 12.97 -3.27 27.20
N LEU A 108 14.08 -2.53 27.20
CA LEU A 108 15.33 -2.92 26.53
C LEU A 108 16.38 -3.34 27.56
N GLN A 109 17.10 -4.42 27.29
CA GLN A 109 18.27 -4.83 28.07
C GLN A 109 19.54 -4.25 27.44
N TYR A 110 20.46 -3.74 28.24
CA TYR A 110 21.81 -3.34 27.83
C TYR A 110 22.86 -3.75 28.86
N ARG A 111 24.13 -3.78 28.46
CA ARG A 111 25.25 -4.17 29.32
C ARG A 111 26.17 -2.98 29.54
N LEU A 112 26.63 -2.78 30.77
CA LEU A 112 27.64 -1.78 31.12
C LEU A 112 29.06 -2.30 30.86
N ALA A 113 30.05 -1.40 30.93
CA ALA A 113 31.46 -1.74 30.71
C ALA A 113 31.99 -2.78 31.71
N ASP A 114 31.47 -2.77 32.94
CA ASP A 114 31.76 -3.75 33.99
C ASP A 114 31.08 -5.11 33.79
N GLY A 115 30.36 -5.30 32.68
CA GLY A 115 29.64 -6.51 32.36
C GLY A 115 28.27 -6.65 33.02
N SER A 116 27.88 -5.73 33.91
CA SER A 116 26.58 -5.74 34.58
C SER A 116 25.44 -5.46 33.59
N ILE A 117 24.30 -6.11 33.80
CA ILE A 117 23.09 -5.95 32.98
C ILE A 117 22.23 -4.85 33.58
N ARG A 118 21.69 -3.99 32.72
CA ARG A 118 20.76 -2.91 33.06
C ARG A 118 19.59 -2.89 32.09
N TYR A 119 18.50 -2.27 32.52
CA TYR A 119 17.29 -2.16 31.72
C TYR A 119 16.91 -0.70 31.47
N GLN A 120 16.30 -0.46 30.31
CA GLN A 120 15.72 0.81 29.90
C GLN A 120 14.24 0.64 29.67
N SER A 121 13.46 1.55 30.22
CA SER A 121 12.03 1.69 29.93
C SER A 121 11.83 2.75 28.85
N TYR A 122 10.91 2.53 27.92
CA TYR A 122 10.47 3.53 26.96
C TYR A 122 8.98 3.44 26.62
N LEU A 123 8.38 4.60 26.33
CA LEU A 123 7.03 4.74 25.80
C LEU A 123 7.02 5.87 24.77
N THR A 124 6.45 5.63 23.60
CA THR A 124 6.19 6.68 22.60
C THR A 124 4.70 6.99 22.58
N VAL A 125 4.35 8.26 22.81
CA VAL A 125 2.96 8.75 22.79
C VAL A 125 2.91 10.08 22.05
N GLY A 126 1.98 10.24 21.10
CA GLY A 126 1.81 11.50 20.36
C GLY A 126 3.08 11.98 19.64
N GLY A 127 3.89 11.06 19.11
CA GLY A 127 5.18 11.39 18.47
C GLY A 127 6.33 11.72 19.43
N LYS A 128 6.09 11.78 20.74
CA LYS A 128 7.11 12.04 21.76
C LYS A 128 7.58 10.75 22.43
N ASN A 129 8.89 10.60 22.58
CA ASN A 129 9.50 9.48 23.30
C ASN A 129 9.80 9.85 24.75
N TYR A 130 9.31 9.03 25.68
CA TYR A 130 9.61 9.10 27.10
C TYR A 130 10.42 7.86 27.47
N SER A 131 11.64 8.04 27.97
CA SER A 131 12.48 6.90 28.35
C SER A 131 13.34 7.17 29.58
N LYS A 132 13.68 6.10 30.28
CA LYS A 132 14.59 6.11 31.44
C LYS A 132 15.46 4.86 31.44
N LYS A 133 16.76 5.03 31.65
CA LYS A 133 17.77 3.97 31.74
C LYS A 133 18.15 3.70 33.20
N GLY A 134 18.84 2.60 33.45
CA GLY A 134 19.53 2.32 34.73
C GLY A 134 18.82 1.35 35.67
N PHE A 135 17.69 0.77 35.28
CA PHE A 135 16.96 -0.19 36.11
C PHE A 135 17.77 -1.47 36.34
N ASN A 136 17.65 -2.06 37.53
CA ASN A 136 18.34 -3.31 37.88
C ASN A 136 17.58 -4.54 37.39
N ALA A 137 16.25 -4.44 37.33
CA ALA A 137 15.37 -5.52 36.89
C ALA A 137 14.47 -5.09 35.72
N PRO A 138 14.08 -6.03 34.84
CA PRO A 138 13.18 -5.72 33.72
C PRO A 138 11.78 -5.32 34.20
N GLU A 139 11.32 -5.90 35.32
CA GLU A 139 10.04 -5.56 35.94
C GLU A 139 10.01 -4.11 36.46
N GLU A 140 11.10 -3.62 37.05
CA GLU A 140 11.20 -2.22 37.49
C GLU A 140 11.06 -1.25 36.30
N ALA A 141 11.71 -1.58 35.18
CA ALA A 141 11.60 -0.81 33.95
C ALA A 141 10.17 -0.87 33.37
N TYR A 142 9.50 -2.03 33.48
CA TYR A 142 8.12 -2.18 33.06
C TYR A 142 7.14 -1.39 33.94
N ASN A 143 7.32 -1.41 35.26
CA ASN A 143 6.53 -0.60 36.19
C ASN A 143 6.70 0.90 35.92
N TYR A 144 7.90 1.35 35.53
CA TYR A 144 8.08 2.72 35.06
C TYR A 144 7.31 3.00 33.77
N ARG A 145 7.23 2.04 32.84
CA ARG A 145 6.41 2.17 31.62
C ARG A 145 4.92 2.32 31.97
N LEU A 146 4.40 1.55 32.91
CA LEU A 146 3.00 1.67 33.36
C LEU A 146 2.71 3.08 33.90
N LYS A 147 3.63 3.66 34.68
CA LYS A 147 3.53 5.06 35.14
C LYS A 147 3.53 6.07 33.99
N LEU A 148 4.32 5.83 32.94
CA LEU A 148 4.29 6.66 31.73
C LEU A 148 2.95 6.55 30.99
N ILE A 149 2.36 5.34 30.93
CA ILE A 149 1.05 5.13 30.31
C ILE A 149 -0.01 5.92 31.05
N GLU A 150 -0.09 5.74 32.37
CA GLU A 150 -1.06 6.45 33.22
C GLU A 150 -0.94 7.98 33.07
N LYS A 151 0.29 8.48 32.94
CA LYS A 151 0.56 9.91 32.85
C LYS A 151 0.28 10.53 31.47
N TYR A 152 0.54 9.82 30.38
CA TYR A 152 0.60 10.42 29.04
C TYR A 152 -0.40 9.84 28.04
N VAL A 153 -1.04 8.71 28.35
CA VAL A 153 -2.00 8.07 27.43
C VAL A 153 -3.41 8.48 27.83
N PRO A 154 -4.17 9.15 26.95
CA PRO A 154 -5.55 9.51 27.24
C PRO A 154 -6.39 8.24 27.39
N LYS A 155 -7.34 8.29 28.32
CA LYS A 155 -8.32 7.21 28.52
C LYS A 155 -9.58 7.58 27.72
N GLU A 156 -10.25 6.58 27.17
CA GLU A 156 -11.61 6.77 26.67
C GLU A 156 -12.47 7.26 27.85
N GLY A 157 -13.18 8.37 27.64
CA GLY A 157 -14.11 8.95 28.61
C GLY A 157 -15.42 8.18 28.69
#